data_AF-A0A1H7FFD5-F1
#
_entry.id   AF-A0A1H7FFD5-F1
#
_cell.length_a   1.000
_cell.length_b   1.000
_cell.length_c   1.000
_cell.angle_alpha   90.00
_cell.angle_beta   90.00
_cell.angle_gamma   90.00
#
_symmetry.space_group_name_H-M   'P 1'
#
loop_
_entity.id
_entity.type
_entity.pdbx_description
1 polymer ?
#
loop_
_entity_poly.entity_id
_entity_poly.type
_entity_poly.pdbx_seq_one_letter_code
_entity_poly.pdbx_strand_id
1 'polypeptide(L)'
;MKKKLMGIISIVAVAAVAGYNMYSSRSEIRLSDLALANVEAFAQNESNPNKQKCYRKWRKASSQDALAIWDWVCQDCESYWLLEAGQRNECSK
;
A
#
# COMPACT_ATOMS: atom_id res chain seq x y z
N MET A 1 -13.25 29.78 -42.49
CA MET A 1 -12.04 29.29 -41.78
C MET A 1 -11.84 29.93 -40.39
N LYS A 2 -12.04 31.25 -40.21
CA LYS A 2 -11.90 31.95 -38.91
C LYS A 2 -12.70 31.35 -37.73
N LYS A 3 -13.97 30.93 -37.94
CA LYS A 3 -14.80 30.32 -36.88
C LYS A 3 -14.30 28.94 -36.43
N LYS A 4 -13.72 28.15 -37.34
CA LYS A 4 -13.10 26.85 -37.01
C LYS A 4 -11.80 27.03 -36.22
N LEU A 5 -11.02 28.07 -36.56
CA LEU A 5 -9.79 28.41 -35.83
C LEU A 5 -10.07 28.83 -34.38
N MET A 6 -11.09 29.68 -34.16
CA MET A 6 -11.51 30.09 -32.81
C MET A 6 -11.95 28.90 -31.95
N GLY A 7 -12.68 27.94 -32.53
CA GLY A 7 -13.09 26.72 -31.82
C GLY A 7 -11.92 25.82 -31.41
N ILE A 8 -10.88 25.71 -32.25
CA ILE A 8 -9.67 24.95 -31.93
C ILE A 8 -8.90 25.63 -30.79
N ILE A 9 -8.76 26.96 -30.83
CA ILE A 9 -8.07 27.75 -29.79
C ILE A 9 -8.76 27.57 -28.44
N SER A 10 -10.09 27.57 -28.39
CA SER A 10 -10.82 27.37 -27.13
C SER A 10 -10.61 25.97 -26.54
N ILE A 11 -10.53 24.92 -27.37
CA ILE A 11 -10.27 23.55 -26.90
C ILE A 11 -8.84 23.45 -26.34
N VAL A 12 -7.86 24.03 -27.03
CA VAL A 12 -6.46 24.05 -26.58
C VAL A 12 -6.31 24.82 -25.27
N ALA A 13 -7.01 25.95 -25.12
CA ALA A 13 -6.97 26.74 -23.89
C ALA A 13 -7.52 25.96 -22.68
N VAL A 14 -8.65 25.25 -22.84
CA VAL A 14 -9.23 24.41 -21.77
C VAL A 14 -8.29 23.25 -21.42
N ALA A 15 -7.72 22.57 -22.43
CA ALA A 15 -6.77 21.48 -22.21
C ALA A 15 -5.50 21.95 -21.49
N ALA A 16 -4.99 23.14 -21.83
CA ALA A 16 -3.83 23.74 -21.18
C ALA A 16 -4.11 24.09 -19.71
N VAL A 17 -5.27 24.70 -19.41
CA VAL A 17 -5.64 25.05 -18.03
C VAL A 17 -5.89 23.78 -17.19
N ALA A 18 -6.60 22.79 -17.72
CA ALA A 18 -6.82 21.52 -17.03
C ALA A 18 -5.50 20.75 -16.80
N GLY A 19 -4.64 20.71 -17.82
CA GLY A 19 -3.32 20.10 -17.75
C GLY A 19 -2.40 20.81 -16.74
N TYR A 20 -2.41 22.14 -16.70
CA TYR A 20 -1.65 22.92 -15.73
C TYR A 20 -2.15 22.72 -14.30
N ASN A 21 -3.47 22.70 -14.09
CA ASN A 21 -4.04 22.42 -12.77
C ASN A 21 -3.67 20.99 -12.31
N MET A 22 -3.79 19.98 -13.17
CA MET A 22 -3.40 18.60 -12.85
C MET A 22 -1.90 18.45 -12.59
N TYR A 23 -1.06 19.17 -13.35
CA TYR A 23 0.38 19.19 -13.15
C TYR A 23 0.76 19.90 -11.84
N SER A 24 0.16 21.06 -11.54
CA SER A 24 0.42 21.80 -10.30
C SER A 24 -0.15 21.11 -9.06
N SER A 25 -1.23 20.33 -9.24
CA SER A 25 -1.82 19.49 -8.20
C SER A 25 -1.09 18.17 -8.00
N ARG A 26 0.03 17.92 -8.71
CA ARG A 26 1.00 16.92 -8.26
C ARG A 26 1.68 17.45 -7.00
N SER A 27 0.97 17.41 -5.89
CA SER A 27 1.59 17.31 -4.58
C SER A 27 2.45 16.06 -4.63
N GLU A 28 3.77 16.24 -4.70
CA GLU A 28 4.69 15.17 -4.28
C GLU A 28 4.19 14.76 -2.90
N ILE A 29 3.58 13.57 -2.79
CA ILE A 29 3.22 13.02 -1.49
C ILE A 29 4.56 12.65 -0.86
N ARG A 30 5.21 13.65 -0.24
CA ARG A 30 6.36 13.45 0.61
C ARG A 30 5.82 12.88 1.90
N LEU A 31 5.64 11.56 1.88
CA LEU A 31 5.54 10.80 3.11
C LEU A 31 6.78 11.15 3.94
N SER A 32 6.59 11.48 5.21
CA SER A 32 7.72 11.68 6.11
C SER A 32 8.56 10.40 6.13
N ASP A 33 9.86 10.52 6.40
CA ASP A 33 10.74 9.34 6.53
C ASP A 33 10.17 8.31 7.52
N LEU A 34 9.43 8.78 8.54
CA LEU A 34 8.70 7.94 9.48
C LEU A 34 7.51 7.20 8.83
N ALA A 35 6.70 7.87 8.02
CA ALA A 35 5.58 7.25 7.33
C ALA A 35 6.07 6.24 6.28
N LEU A 36 7.16 6.55 5.57
CA LEU A 36 7.79 5.65 4.62
C LEU A 36 8.38 4.42 5.33
N ALA A 37 9.13 4.62 6.42
CA ALA A 37 9.66 3.52 7.21
C ALA A 37 8.56 2.61 7.79
N ASN A 38 7.40 3.15 8.15
CA ASN A 38 6.27 2.35 8.61
C ASN A 38 5.66 1.48 7.49
N VAL A 39 5.60 2.02 6.26
CA VAL A 39 5.14 1.27 5.07
C VAL A 39 6.15 0.21 4.66
N GLU A 40 7.44 0.56 4.60
CA GLU A 40 8.52 -0.38 4.29
C GLU A 40 8.66 -1.45 5.37
N ALA A 41 8.40 -1.13 6.64
CA ALA A 41 8.33 -2.10 7.72
C ALA A 41 7.18 -3.11 7.56
N PHE A 42 6.19 -2.83 6.72
CA PHE A 42 5.17 -3.80 6.33
C PHE A 42 5.62 -4.67 5.13
N ALA A 43 6.37 -4.10 4.19
CA ALA A 43 6.80 -4.78 2.96
C ALA A 43 8.09 -5.63 3.10
N GLN A 44 8.86 -5.45 4.17
CA GLN A 44 10.15 -6.12 4.41
C GLN A 44 10.13 -7.67 4.46
N ASN A 45 8.97 -8.31 4.36
CA ASN A 45 8.83 -9.77 4.47
C ASN A 45 8.73 -10.51 3.11
N GLU A 46 8.84 -9.82 1.96
CA GLU A 46 8.67 -10.46 0.63
C GLU A 46 9.96 -11.04 0.00
N SER A 47 11.12 -10.98 0.67
CA SER A 47 12.41 -11.24 0.01
C SER A 47 12.81 -12.71 -0.19
N ASN A 48 12.10 -13.70 0.40
CA ASN A 48 12.47 -15.11 0.23
C ASN A 48 11.24 -16.03 0.11
N PRO A 49 10.95 -16.59 -1.08
CA PRO A 49 9.76 -17.41 -1.28
C PRO A 49 9.74 -18.68 -0.43
N ASN A 50 10.92 -19.16 0.01
CA ASN A 50 11.08 -20.39 0.77
C ASN A 50 11.16 -20.16 2.29
N LYS A 51 11.17 -18.90 2.75
CA LYS A 51 11.25 -18.56 4.17
C LYS A 51 10.29 -17.43 4.50
N GLN A 52 9.23 -17.77 5.22
CA GLN A 52 8.21 -16.82 5.64
C GLN A 52 8.49 -16.38 7.07
N LYS A 53 8.38 -15.07 7.34
CA LYS A 53 8.36 -14.59 8.72
C LYS A 53 7.04 -15.01 9.36
N CYS A 54 7.09 -15.52 10.58
CA CYS A 54 5.93 -16.02 11.29
C CYS A 54 5.99 -15.64 12.77
N TYR A 55 4.86 -15.70 13.47
CA TYR A 55 4.78 -15.48 14.92
C TYR A 55 4.59 -16.77 15.70
N ARG A 56 5.37 -16.96 16.78
CA ARG A 56 5.24 -18.10 17.69
C ARG A 56 4.16 -17.89 18.74
N LYS A 57 4.00 -16.65 19.21
CA LYS A 57 2.95 -16.27 20.14
C LYS A 57 1.85 -15.58 19.35
N TRP A 58 0.67 -16.17 19.28
CA TRP A 58 -0.42 -15.64 18.48
C TRP A 58 -1.79 -15.97 19.09
N ARG A 59 -2.80 -15.16 18.75
CA ARG A 59 -4.22 -15.41 19.07
C ARG A 59 -5.06 -15.16 17.82
N LYS A 60 -5.82 -16.16 17.38
CA LYS A 60 -6.73 -16.04 16.22
C LYS A 60 -7.89 -15.08 16.51
N ALA A 61 -8.28 -14.30 15.51
CA ALA A 61 -9.50 -13.51 15.57
C ALA A 61 -10.74 -14.42 15.44
N SER A 62 -11.77 -14.13 16.25
CA SER A 62 -13.04 -14.86 16.21
C SER A 62 -13.97 -14.41 15.07
N SER A 63 -13.74 -13.21 14.52
CA SER A 63 -14.47 -12.65 13.39
C SER A 63 -13.53 -11.80 12.52
N GLN A 64 -13.85 -11.67 11.23
CA GLN A 64 -13.10 -10.85 10.27
C GLN A 64 -13.26 -9.34 10.53
N ASP A 65 -14.17 -8.95 11.42
CA ASP A 65 -14.47 -7.55 11.78
C ASP A 65 -13.73 -7.08 13.03
N ALA A 66 -12.91 -7.92 13.66
CA ALA A 66 -12.02 -7.49 14.73
C ALA A 66 -10.82 -6.74 14.13
N LEU A 67 -10.22 -5.81 14.90
CA LEU A 67 -8.95 -5.13 14.57
C LEU A 67 -7.80 -6.16 14.56
N ALA A 68 -7.79 -7.02 13.54
CA ALA A 68 -6.90 -8.15 13.39
C ALA A 68 -5.92 -7.90 12.23
N ILE A 69 -4.73 -8.46 12.36
CA ILE A 69 -3.71 -8.43 11.30
C ILE A 69 -3.71 -9.75 10.54
N TRP A 70 -3.56 -9.71 9.22
CA TRP A 70 -3.36 -10.91 8.40
C TRP A 70 -1.87 -11.22 8.36
N ASP A 71 -1.44 -12.28 9.06
CA ASP A 71 -0.02 -12.62 9.17
C ASP A 71 0.19 -14.13 9.37
N TRP A 72 1.43 -14.60 9.24
CA TRP A 72 1.79 -16.01 9.29
C TRP A 72 2.05 -16.48 10.73
N VAL A 73 1.64 -17.71 11.04
CA VAL A 73 1.94 -18.36 12.33
C VAL A 73 2.93 -19.49 12.15
N CYS A 74 3.85 -19.64 13.10
CA CYS A 74 4.93 -20.62 12.98
C CYS A 74 4.50 -22.07 13.22
N GLN A 75 3.29 -22.30 13.73
CA GLN A 75 2.79 -23.64 14.04
C GLN A 75 2.63 -24.45 12.75
N ASP A 76 1.93 -23.87 11.78
CA ASP A 76 1.53 -24.56 10.54
C ASP A 76 2.10 -23.87 9.28
N CYS A 77 2.89 -22.80 9.45
CA CYS A 77 3.42 -21.96 8.37
C CYS A 77 2.32 -21.52 7.38
N GLU A 78 1.20 -21.07 7.95
CA GLU A 78 0.05 -20.53 7.23
C GLU A 78 -0.33 -19.16 7.78
N SER A 79 -1.12 -18.40 7.00
CA SER A 79 -1.62 -17.08 7.40
C SER A 79 -3.03 -17.14 7.96
N TYR A 80 -3.27 -16.35 9.01
CA TYR A 80 -4.56 -16.22 9.68
C TYR A 80 -4.78 -14.76 10.09
N TRP A 81 -6.04 -14.40 10.39
CA TRP A 81 -6.36 -13.16 11.10
C TRP A 81 -5.99 -13.30 12.58
N LEU A 82 -5.08 -12.45 13.06
CA LEU A 82 -4.53 -12.48 14.42
C LEU A 82 -4.92 -11.22 15.20
N LEU A 83 -5.41 -11.38 16.43
CA LEU A 83 -5.65 -10.29 17.39
C LEU A 83 -4.38 -9.89 18.14
N GLU A 84 -3.50 -10.87 18.34
CA GLU A 84 -2.21 -10.70 19.01
C GLU A 84 -1.18 -11.52 18.24
N ALA A 85 -0.01 -10.92 18.03
CA ALA A 85 1.13 -11.56 17.40
C ALA A 85 2.41 -11.09 18.10
N GLY A 86 3.32 -12.02 18.37
CA GLY A 86 4.57 -11.74 19.07
C GLY A 86 5.59 -12.85 18.88
N GLN A 87 6.85 -12.53 19.20
CA GLN A 87 8.00 -13.43 18.99
C GLN A 87 8.12 -13.87 17.52
N ARG A 88 8.69 -12.97 16.71
CA ARG A 88 8.97 -13.21 15.29
C ARG A 88 9.99 -14.33 15.13
N ASN A 89 9.71 -15.25 14.21
CA ASN A 89 10.62 -16.31 13.78
C ASN A 89 10.48 -16.52 12.26
N GLU A 90 11.14 -17.55 11.74
CA GLU A 90 11.01 -17.99 10.34
C GLU A 90 10.41 -19.39 10.29
N CYS A 91 9.55 -19.63 9.30
CA CYS A 91 9.14 -20.98 8.89
C CYS A 91 9.47 -21.18 7.41
N SER A 92 9.78 -22.42 7.05
CA SER A 92 9.99 -22.82 5.66
C SER A 92 8.78 -23.63 5.21
N LYS A 93 8.29 -23.33 4.00
CA LYS A 93 7.30 -24.17 3.32
C LYS A 93 7.97 -25.33 2.60
#